data_AF-A0A3D3M041-F1
#
_entry.id   AF-A0A3D3M041-F1
#
_cell.length_a   1.000
_cell.length_b   1.000
_cell.length_c   1.000
_cell.angle_alpha   90.00
_cell.angle_beta   90.00
_cell.angle_gamma   90.00
#
_symmetry.space_group_name_H-M   'P 1'
#
loop_
_entity.id
_entity.type
_entity.pdbx_description
1 polymer ?
#
loop_
_entity_poly.entity_id
_entity_poly.type
_entity_poly.pdbx_seq_one_letter_code
_entity_poly.pdbx_strand_id
1 'polypeptide(L)'
;DADQSRLRGDELLVLQPNGGGHPLRSWLMAHGYRIVAEEVLRENRFDYEIVVAERDEPVVYSAEELYFGPCLMRERSEAFLGKWRRLLKLKQKTLAGLGKATKGVPQDKVEELTRQIHWIETLLG
;
A
#
# COMPACT_ATOMS: atom_id res chain seq x y z
N ASP A 1 8.07 11.08 17.10
CA ASP A 1 7.61 11.64 18.38
C ASP A 1 7.40 13.15 18.36
N ALA A 2 8.33 13.97 17.85
CA ALA A 2 8.17 15.45 17.88
C ALA A 2 7.04 16.04 16.99
N ASP A 3 6.54 15.32 15.98
CA ASP A 3 5.45 15.82 15.11
C ASP A 3 4.04 15.44 15.59
N GLN A 4 3.91 14.38 16.41
CA GLN A 4 2.59 13.94 16.89
C GLN A 4 1.93 14.96 17.81
N SER A 5 2.73 15.75 18.54
CA SER A 5 2.22 16.82 19.41
C SER A 5 1.55 17.98 18.65
N ARG A 6 1.59 17.98 17.32
CA ARG A 6 0.93 19.00 16.47
C ARG A 6 -0.44 18.56 15.98
N LEU A 7 -0.79 17.29 16.16
CA LEU A 7 -2.10 16.73 15.80
C LEU A 7 -3.07 16.93 16.96
N ARG A 8 -4.14 17.69 16.72
CA ARG A 8 -5.16 18.08 17.69
C ARG A 8 -6.45 17.26 17.55
N GLY A 9 -6.59 16.50 16.46
CA GLY A 9 -7.70 15.61 16.18
C GLY A 9 -8.86 16.20 15.37
N ASP A 10 -8.76 17.44 14.91
CA ASP A 10 -9.76 18.18 14.13
C ASP A 10 -9.30 18.46 12.68
N GLU A 11 -8.21 17.84 12.27
CA GLU A 11 -7.51 18.08 11.02
C GLU A 11 -7.89 17.06 9.96
N LEU A 12 -7.92 17.54 8.71
CA LEU A 12 -7.88 16.67 7.55
C LEU A 12 -6.43 16.47 7.12
N LEU A 13 -5.92 15.24 7.24
CA LEU A 13 -4.59 14.88 6.80
C LEU A 13 -4.60 14.56 5.31
N VAL A 14 -3.92 15.36 4.50
CA VAL A 14 -3.68 15.09 3.08
C VAL A 14 -2.21 14.70 2.90
N LEU A 15 -1.97 13.42 2.64
CA LEU A 15 -0.65 12.82 2.71
C LEU A 15 -0.27 12.19 1.36
N GLN A 16 0.97 12.39 0.94
CA GLN A 16 1.52 11.80 -0.27
C GLN A 16 2.78 10.99 0.12
N PRO A 17 2.66 9.68 0.37
CA PRO A 17 3.83 8.86 0.73
C PRO A 17 4.77 8.69 -0.47
N ASN A 18 6.03 9.08 -0.32
CA ASN A 18 7.11 8.91 -1.31
C ASN A 18 7.69 7.48 -1.32
N GLY A 19 6.79 6.49 -1.41
CA GLY A 19 7.11 5.07 -1.20
C GLY A 19 6.89 4.68 0.25
N GLY A 20 5.74 4.08 0.54
CA GLY A 20 5.36 3.72 1.91
C GLY A 20 3.86 3.79 2.20
N GLY A 21 3.00 3.56 1.20
CA GLY A 21 1.54 3.55 1.42
C GLY A 21 1.12 2.58 2.53
N HIS A 22 1.63 1.35 2.53
CA HIS A 22 1.31 0.37 3.56
C HIS A 22 1.72 0.78 5.00
N PRO A 23 2.97 1.19 5.26
CA PRO A 23 3.34 1.75 6.57
C PRO A 23 2.49 2.95 6.98
N LEU A 24 2.17 3.85 6.04
CA LEU A 24 1.34 5.02 6.32
C LEU A 24 -0.09 4.60 6.75
N ARG A 25 -0.74 3.72 6.00
CA ARG A 25 -2.09 3.24 6.34
C ARG A 25 -2.12 2.52 7.69
N SER A 26 -1.08 1.73 7.98
CA SER A 26 -0.94 1.04 9.26
C SER A 26 -0.79 2.04 10.41
N TRP A 27 -0.02 3.11 10.21
CA TRP A 27 0.12 4.18 11.18
C TRP A 27 -1.20 4.92 11.41
N LEU A 28 -1.91 5.31 10.34
CA LEU A 28 -3.21 5.99 10.43
C LEU A 28 -4.21 5.15 11.23
N MET A 29 -4.34 3.86 10.89
CA MET A 29 -5.19 2.90 11.60
C MET A 29 -4.84 2.82 13.10
N ALA A 30 -3.56 2.67 13.43
CA ALA A 30 -3.11 2.56 14.82
C ALA A 30 -3.28 3.85 15.65
N HIS A 31 -3.44 5.01 14.99
CA HIS A 31 -3.53 6.32 15.66
C HIS A 31 -4.95 6.92 15.61
N GLY A 32 -5.96 6.13 15.25
CA GLY A 32 -7.37 6.54 15.25
C GLY A 32 -7.72 7.47 14.08
N TYR A 33 -7.04 7.31 12.94
CA TYR A 33 -7.38 7.99 11.70
C TYR A 33 -8.04 7.02 10.72
N ARG A 34 -9.18 7.42 10.18
CA ARG A 34 -9.88 6.72 9.11
C ARG A 34 -9.49 7.32 7.78
N ILE A 35 -9.11 6.46 6.83
CA ILE A 35 -8.88 6.83 5.43
C ILE A 35 -10.23 7.08 4.77
N VAL A 36 -10.44 8.31 4.29
CA VAL A 36 -11.70 8.77 3.69
C VAL A 36 -11.63 8.90 2.18
N ALA A 37 -10.44 9.17 1.63
CA ALA A 37 -10.20 9.17 0.19
C ALA A 37 -8.77 8.74 -0.12
N GLU A 38 -8.59 8.15 -1.29
CA GLU A 38 -7.27 7.87 -1.84
C GLU A 38 -7.30 8.06 -3.35
N GLU A 39 -6.16 8.45 -3.92
CA GLU A 39 -6.01 8.58 -5.37
C GLU A 39 -4.64 8.04 -5.80
N VAL A 40 -4.59 7.45 -7.00
CA VAL A 40 -3.33 7.07 -7.65
C VAL A 40 -3.18 7.86 -8.93
N LEU A 41 -2.06 8.56 -9.05
CA LEU A 41 -1.69 9.33 -10.22
C LEU A 41 -0.46 8.71 -10.88
N ARG A 42 -0.42 8.75 -12.21
CA ARG A 42 0.76 8.39 -13.00
C ARG A 42 1.32 9.65 -13.63
N GLU A 43 2.54 10.02 -13.24
CA GLU A 43 3.27 11.09 -13.92
C GLU A 43 4.64 10.55 -14.37
N ASN A 44 4.87 10.63 -15.68
CA ASN A 44 6.02 10.03 -16.33
C ASN A 44 6.20 8.54 -15.95
N ARG A 45 7.29 8.24 -15.24
CA ARG A 45 7.63 6.89 -14.78
C ARG A 45 7.24 6.61 -13.33
N PHE A 46 6.60 7.53 -12.62
CA PHE A 46 6.30 7.44 -11.20
C PHE A 46 4.81 7.28 -10.93
N ASP A 47 4.49 6.43 -9.95
CA ASP A 47 3.13 6.21 -9.45
C ASP A 47 3.04 6.90 -8.08
N TYR A 48 2.21 7.93 -7.97
CA TYR A 48 1.99 8.69 -6.74
C TYR A 48 0.68 8.24 -6.10
N GLU A 49 0.68 8.05 -4.79
CA GLU A 49 -0.53 7.84 -4.00
C GLU A 49 -0.81 9.10 -3.18
N ILE A 50 -2.07 9.52 -3.15
CA ILE A 50 -2.58 10.50 -2.20
C ILE A 50 -3.50 9.75 -1.23
N VAL A 51 -3.33 9.98 0.06
CA VAL A 51 -4.16 9.41 1.13
C VAL A 51 -4.73 10.56 1.94
N VAL A 52 -6.05 10.62 2.03
CA VAL A 52 -6.77 11.59 2.85
C VAL A 52 -7.35 10.84 4.05
N ALA A 53 -7.06 11.33 5.25
CA ALA A 53 -7.53 10.74 6.48
C ALA A 53 -7.98 11.78 7.50
N GLU A 54 -8.98 11.43 8.29
CA GLU A 54 -9.50 12.24 9.38
C GLU A 54 -9.59 11.40 10.65
N ARG A 55 -9.59 12.06 11.81
CA ARG A 55 -9.76 11.36 13.08
C ARG A 55 -11.19 10.84 13.19
N ASP A 56 -11.34 9.58 13.56
CA ASP A 56 -12.63 8.90 13.67
C ASP A 56 -12.56 7.79 14.73
N GLU A 57 -13.68 7.09 14.95
CA GLU A 57 -13.69 5.85 15.73
C GLU A 57 -12.72 4.82 15.14
N PRO A 58 -12.06 4.01 16.00
CA PRO A 58 -11.13 2.98 15.57
C PRO A 58 -11.68 2.13 14.45
N VAL A 59 -10.95 2.09 13.33
CA VAL A 59 -11.23 1.23 12.18
C VAL A 59 -10.14 0.17 12.09
N VAL A 60 -10.50 -1.03 11.64
CA VAL A 60 -9.55 -2.12 11.39
C VAL A 60 -9.59 -2.44 9.91
N TYR A 61 -8.45 -2.24 9.25
CA TYR A 61 -8.26 -2.60 7.85
C TYR A 61 -7.67 -4.01 7.73
N SER A 62 -8.06 -4.73 6.68
CA SER A 62 -7.43 -6.00 6.31
C SER A 62 -5.99 -5.79 5.85
N ALA A 63 -5.23 -6.90 5.77
CA ALA A 63 -3.86 -6.84 5.27
C ALA A 63 -3.81 -6.34 3.81
N GLU A 64 -4.79 -6.75 3.00
CA GLU A 64 -4.98 -6.31 1.62
C GLU A 64 -5.35 -4.83 1.55
N GLU A 65 -6.25 -4.34 2.41
CA GLU A 65 -6.60 -2.91 2.46
C GLU A 65 -5.41 -2.04 2.87
N LEU A 66 -4.61 -2.49 3.84
CA LEU A 66 -3.37 -1.81 4.19
C LEU A 66 -2.36 -1.85 3.02
N TYR A 67 -2.29 -2.95 2.28
CA TYR A 67 -1.35 -3.12 1.18
C TYR A 67 -1.73 -2.29 -0.05
N PHE A 68 -3.00 -2.32 -0.45
CA PHE A 68 -3.51 -1.72 -1.68
C PHE A 68 -4.13 -0.34 -1.50
N GLY A 69 -4.74 -0.08 -0.35
CA GLY A 69 -5.59 1.08 -0.08
C GLY A 69 -7.07 0.72 -0.10
N PRO A 70 -7.82 0.92 1.01
CA PRO A 70 -9.23 0.55 1.08
C PRO A 70 -10.10 1.33 0.10
N CYS A 71 -9.79 2.60 -0.19
CA CYS A 71 -10.51 3.39 -1.19
C CYS A 71 -10.06 2.99 -2.60
N LEU A 72 -8.76 2.79 -2.81
CA LEU A 72 -8.21 2.40 -4.10
C LEU A 72 -8.71 1.02 -4.58
N MET A 73 -8.84 0.05 -3.67
CA MET A 73 -9.40 -1.28 -3.97
C MET A 73 -10.86 -1.23 -4.40
N ARG A 74 -11.63 -0.27 -3.88
CA ARG A 74 -13.03 -0.06 -4.24
C ARG A 74 -13.16 0.66 -5.58
N GLU A 75 -12.39 1.72 -5.78
CA GLU A 75 -12.45 2.55 -7.00
C GLU A 75 -11.85 1.86 -8.22
N ARG A 76 -10.72 1.16 -8.05
CA ARG A 76 -10.04 0.41 -9.12
C ARG A 76 -9.75 1.23 -10.38
N SER A 77 -9.30 2.47 -10.21
CA SER A 77 -8.96 3.36 -11.34
C SER A 77 -7.91 2.76 -12.28
N GLU A 78 -7.86 3.24 -13.54
CA GLU A 78 -6.89 2.76 -14.52
C GLU A 78 -5.44 2.94 -14.06
N ALA A 79 -5.14 4.06 -13.40
CA ALA A 79 -3.82 4.35 -12.84
C ALA A 79 -3.43 3.33 -11.75
N PHE A 80 -4.37 3.03 -10.84
CA PHE A 80 -4.21 2.01 -9.80
C PHE A 80 -3.99 0.61 -10.39
N LEU A 81 -4.87 0.15 -11.28
CA LEU A 81 -4.74 -1.16 -11.91
C LEU A 81 -3.47 -1.26 -12.76
N GLY A 82 -3.10 -0.16 -13.43
CA GLY A 82 -1.85 -0.05 -14.18
C GLY A 82 -0.62 -0.19 -13.29
N LYS A 83 -0.60 0.47 -12.13
CA LYS A 83 0.46 0.35 -11.12
C LYS A 83 0.62 -1.10 -10.69
N TRP A 84 -0.46 -1.76 -10.30
CA TRP A 84 -0.40 -3.14 -9.80
C TRP A 84 -0.03 -4.16 -10.88
N ARG A 85 -0.46 -3.97 -12.13
CA ARG A 85 0.04 -4.77 -13.26
C ARG A 85 1.56 -4.65 -13.45
N ARG A 86 2.13 -3.46 -13.29
CA ARG A 86 3.59 -3.24 -13.36
C ARG A 86 4.30 -3.91 -12.18
N LEU A 87 3.79 -3.72 -10.96
CA LEU A 87 4.37 -4.29 -9.75
C LEU A 87 4.29 -5.82 -9.74
N LEU A 88 3.22 -6.42 -10.26
CA LEU A 88 3.09 -7.88 -10.41
C LEU A 88 4.24 -8.44 -11.25
N LYS A 89 4.47 -7.87 -12.44
CA LYS A 89 5.55 -8.28 -13.33
C LYS A 89 6.92 -8.17 -12.66
N LEU A 90 7.16 -7.10 -11.92
CA LEU A 90 8.40 -6.91 -11.17
C LEU A 90 8.57 -7.98 -10.10
N LYS A 91 7.52 -8.25 -9.30
CA LYS A 91 7.53 -9.24 -8.23
C LYS A 91 7.73 -10.66 -8.74
N GLN A 92 7.02 -11.04 -9.80
CA GLN A 92 7.19 -12.35 -10.45
C GLN A 92 8.63 -12.53 -10.98
N LYS A 93 9.21 -11.49 -11.59
CA LYS A 93 10.62 -11.52 -12.02
C LYS A 93 11.57 -11.67 -10.83
N THR A 94 11.32 -10.96 -9.73
CA THR A 94 12.10 -11.10 -8.48
C THR A 94 12.01 -12.52 -7.92
N LEU A 95 10.81 -13.09 -7.82
CA LEU A 95 10.59 -14.44 -7.32
C LEU A 95 11.33 -15.49 -8.17
N ALA A 96 11.24 -15.40 -9.50
CA ALA A 96 11.95 -16.28 -10.41
C ALA A 96 13.48 -16.14 -10.31
N GLY A 97 13.98 -14.93 -10.01
CA GLY A 97 15.40 -14.69 -9.73
C GLY A 97 15.87 -15.34 -8.43
N LEU A 98 15.05 -15.26 -7.38
CA LEU A 98 15.34 -15.89 -6.08
C LEU A 98 15.40 -17.41 -6.17
N GLY A 99 14.51 -18.04 -6.95
CA GLY A 99 14.54 -19.50 -7.17
C GLY A 99 15.81 -20.02 -7.86
N LYS A 100 16.57 -19.15 -8.54
CA LYS A 100 17.85 -19.49 -9.17
C LYS A 100 19.06 -19.21 -8.28
N ALA A 101 18.86 -18.56 -7.13
CA ALA A 101 19.95 -18.22 -6.21
C ALA A 101 20.39 -19.46 -5.43
N THR A 102 21.69 -19.75 -5.45
CA THR A 102 22.27 -20.96 -4.86
C THR A 102 22.52 -20.87 -3.36
N LYS A 103 22.37 -19.70 -2.71
CA LYS A 103 22.59 -19.54 -1.26
C LYS A 103 21.70 -18.47 -0.61
N GLY A 104 21.22 -18.78 0.60
CA GLY A 104 20.94 -17.80 1.66
C GLY A 104 19.72 -16.90 1.47
N VAL A 105 18.77 -17.24 0.60
CA VAL A 105 17.50 -16.50 0.52
C VAL A 105 16.66 -16.81 1.75
N PRO A 106 16.27 -15.81 2.56
CA PRO A 106 15.39 -16.03 3.70
C PRO A 106 14.01 -16.52 3.22
N GLN A 107 13.55 -17.64 3.77
CA GLN A 107 12.31 -18.32 3.35
C GLN A 107 11.07 -17.45 3.60
N ASP A 108 11.05 -16.71 4.71
CA ASP A 108 10.04 -15.71 5.07
C ASP A 108 9.86 -14.64 3.97
N LYS A 109 10.94 -14.18 3.33
CA LYS A 109 10.86 -13.22 2.23
C LYS A 109 10.24 -13.81 0.96
N VAL A 110 10.47 -15.10 0.71
CA VAL A 110 9.89 -15.81 -0.43
C VAL A 110 8.39 -15.99 -0.23
N GLU A 111 7.99 -16.40 0.98
CA GLU A 111 6.59 -16.55 1.36
C GLU A 111 5.84 -15.23 1.28
N GLU A 112 6.42 -14.15 1.82
CA GLU A 112 5.85 -12.80 1.73
C GLU A 112 5.65 -12.37 0.28
N LEU A 113 6.69 -12.53 -0.56
CA LEU A 113 6.63 -12.16 -1.97
C LEU A 113 5.56 -12.97 -2.71
N THR A 114 5.45 -14.26 -2.41
CA THR A 114 4.46 -15.17 -3.02
C THR A 114 3.05 -14.77 -2.61
N ARG A 115 2.82 -14.46 -1.33
CA ARG A 115 1.53 -13.97 -0.83
C ARG A 115 1.13 -12.65 -1.51
N GLN A 116 2.07 -11.71 -1.62
CA GLN A 116 1.81 -10.45 -2.31
C GLN A 116 1.50 -10.62 -3.80
N ILE A 117 2.18 -11.55 -4.49
CA ILE A 117 1.86 -11.90 -5.88
C ILE A 117 0.42 -12.40 -5.97
N HIS A 118 0.05 -13.35 -5.11
CA HIS A 118 -1.31 -13.90 -5.08
C HIS A 118 -2.36 -12.81 -4.85
N TRP A 119 -2.15 -11.93 -3.86
CA TRP A 119 -3.04 -10.80 -3.62
C TRP A 119 -3.20 -9.89 -4.84
N ILE A 120 -2.12 -9.61 -5.58
CA ILE A 120 -2.18 -8.77 -6.78
C ILE A 120 -2.91 -9.49 -7.91
N GLU A 121 -2.70 -10.79 -8.08
CA GLU A 121 -3.43 -11.61 -9.07
C GLU A 121 -4.93 -11.59 -8.78
N THR A 122 -5.33 -11.87 -7.55
CA THR A 122 -6.73 -11.79 -7.10
C THR A 122 -7.32 -10.38 -7.30
N LEU A 123 -6.54 -9.34 -6.99
CA LEU A 123 -6.98 -7.96 -7.23
C LEU A 123 -7.25 -7.70 -8.72
N LEU A 124 -6.42 -8.21 -9.61
CA LEU A 124 -6.49 -7.89 -11.04
C LEU A 124 -7.55 -8.70 -11.80
N GLY A 125 -8.04 -9.81 -11.23
CA GLY A 125 -9.02 -10.71 -11.84
C GLY A 125 -8.35 -11.86 -12.56
#